data_AF-A0A930EFM9-F1
#
_entry.id   AF-A0A930EFM9-F1
#
_cell.length_a   1.000
_cell.length_b   1.000
_cell.length_c   1.000
_cell.angle_alpha   90.00
_cell.angle_beta   90.00
_cell.angle_gamma   90.00
#
_symmetry.space_group_name_H-M   'P 1'
#
loop_
_entity.id
_entity.type
_entity.pdbx_description
1 polymer ?
#
loop_
_entity_poly.entity_id
_entity_poly.type
_entity_poly.pdbx_seq_one_letter_code
_entity_poly.pdbx_strand_id
1 'polypeptide(L)'
;LLNMLAHHKLLVILIDKSQGTAYEHAKDDFVESIERHIRYMVNERAVLRYPDLLVHVLASNFVESLMEVARHYSSENEAREMLALIAQCYYEGVNSL
;
A
#
# COMPACT_ATOMS: atom_id res chain seq x y z
N LEU A 1 6.56 5.32 -5.45
CA LEU A 1 6.13 3.98 -5.93
C LEU A 1 7.04 3.44 -7.04
N LEU A 2 7.18 4.11 -8.20
CA LEU A 2 8.05 3.64 -9.30
C LEU A 2 9.52 3.37 -8.91
N ASN A 3 10.17 4.30 -8.19
CA ASN A 3 11.55 4.08 -7.69
C ASN A 3 11.66 2.90 -6.70
N MET A 4 10.56 2.57 -6.02
CA MET A 4 10.47 1.42 -5.11
C MET A 4 10.44 0.11 -5.91
N LEU A 5 9.69 0.08 -7.03
CA LEU A 5 9.64 -1.07 -7.94
C LEU A 5 10.95 -1.26 -8.72
N ALA A 6 11.68 -0.19 -9.02
CA ALA A 6 13.04 -0.30 -9.58
C ALA A 6 13.97 -1.12 -8.65
N HIS A 7 13.68 -1.14 -7.34
CA HIS A 7 14.37 -1.94 -6.33
C HIS A 7 13.49 -3.06 -5.77
N HIS A 8 12.52 -3.57 -6.55
CA HIS A 8 11.50 -4.51 -6.08
C HIS A 8 12.06 -5.73 -5.35
N LYS A 9 13.22 -6.26 -5.74
CA LYS A 9 13.85 -7.39 -5.03
C LYS A 9 14.16 -7.04 -3.57
N LEU A 10 14.71 -5.85 -3.33
CA LEU A 10 14.98 -5.37 -1.96
C LEU A 10 13.68 -5.14 -1.21
N LEU A 11 12.67 -4.58 -1.88
CA LEU A 11 11.35 -4.38 -1.30
C LEU A 11 10.69 -5.70 -0.88
N VAL A 12 10.70 -6.71 -1.75
CA VAL A 12 10.16 -8.05 -1.45
C VAL A 12 10.92 -8.71 -0.31
N ILE A 13 12.24 -8.59 -0.26
CA ILE A 13 13.04 -9.10 0.86
C ILE A 13 12.66 -8.39 2.16
N LEU A 14 12.58 -7.06 2.14
CA LEU A 14 12.25 -6.24 3.30
C LEU A 14 10.86 -6.59 3.87
N ILE A 15 9.90 -6.87 3.00
CA ILE A 15 8.50 -7.08 3.40
C ILE A 15 8.20 -8.55 3.72
N ASP A 16 8.72 -9.50 2.94
CA ASP A 16 8.34 -10.92 3.06
C ASP A 16 9.41 -11.80 3.74
N LYS A 17 10.64 -11.31 3.89
CA LYS A 17 11.83 -12.13 4.26
C LYS A 17 12.71 -11.51 5.33
N SER A 18 12.25 -10.46 6.01
CA SER A 18 13.01 -9.74 7.04
C SER A 18 12.86 -10.31 8.46
N GLN A 19 12.11 -11.40 8.64
CA GLN A 19 11.86 -12.01 9.94
C GLN A 19 13.16 -12.32 10.70
N GLY A 20 13.22 -11.96 11.99
CA GLY A 20 14.42 -12.14 12.82
C GLY A 20 15.54 -11.13 12.55
N THR A 21 15.28 -10.10 11.74
CA THR A 21 16.16 -8.94 11.58
C THR A 21 15.53 -7.71 12.22
N ALA A 22 16.29 -6.61 12.33
CA ALA A 22 15.75 -5.33 12.80
C ALA A 22 14.62 -4.74 11.92
N TYR A 23 14.33 -5.35 10.77
CA TYR A 23 13.30 -4.91 9.83
C TYR A 23 12.09 -5.85 9.77
N GLU A 24 11.94 -6.79 10.70
CA GLU A 24 10.88 -7.80 10.67
C GLU A 24 9.45 -7.23 10.66
N HIS A 25 9.26 -6.01 11.17
CA HIS A 25 7.99 -5.29 11.20
C HIS A 25 7.77 -4.34 10.03
N ALA A 26 8.67 -4.32 9.04
CA ALA A 26 8.59 -3.35 7.94
C ALA A 26 7.27 -3.41 7.15
N LYS A 27 6.64 -4.58 7.06
CA LYS A 27 5.31 -4.72 6.46
C LYS A 27 4.24 -4.02 7.29
N ASP A 28 4.22 -4.27 8.58
CA ASP A 28 3.25 -3.68 9.51
C ASP A 28 3.40 -2.17 9.56
N ASP A 29 4.64 -1.66 9.63
CA ASP A 29 4.96 -0.23 9.59
C ASP A 29 4.47 0.42 8.28
N PHE A 30 4.58 -0.29 7.16
CA PHE A 30 4.12 0.21 5.87
C PHE A 30 2.58 0.27 5.84
N VAL A 31 1.90 -0.76 6.32
CA VAL A 31 0.43 -0.76 6.47
C VAL A 31 -0.02 0.39 7.37
N GLU A 32 0.59 0.56 8.54
CA GLU A 32 0.25 1.64 9.48
C GLU A 32 0.45 3.03 8.85
N SER A 33 1.50 3.20 8.05
CA SER A 33 1.72 4.46 7.33
C SER A 33 0.59 4.76 6.33
N ILE A 34 0.06 3.74 5.65
CA ILE A 34 -1.07 3.90 4.73
C ILE A 34 -2.36 4.14 5.53
N GLU A 35 -2.58 3.44 6.64
CA GLU A 35 -3.74 3.68 7.52
C GLU A 35 -3.82 5.12 8.00
N ARG A 36 -2.68 5.68 8.47
CA ARG A 36 -2.61 7.07 8.90
C ARG A 36 -3.01 8.02 7.77
N HIS A 37 -2.58 7.72 6.54
CA HIS A 37 -2.94 8.51 5.38
C HIS A 37 -4.44 8.40 5.03
N ILE A 38 -5.02 7.19 5.01
CA ILE A 38 -6.46 7.00 4.81
C ILE A 38 -7.26 7.75 5.87
N ARG A 39 -6.90 7.57 7.14
CA ARG A 39 -7.59 8.20 8.27
C ARG A 39 -7.55 9.72 8.18
N TYR A 40 -6.43 10.29 7.79
CA TYR A 40 -6.33 11.73 7.51
C TYR A 40 -7.30 12.15 6.40
N MET A 41 -7.26 11.47 5.26
CA MET A 41 -8.11 11.79 4.10
C MET A 41 -9.60 11.69 4.40
N VAL A 42 -9.99 10.66 5.17
CA VAL A 42 -11.37 10.41 5.56
C VAL A 42 -11.82 11.39 6.64
N ASN A 43 -11.01 11.68 7.66
CA ASN A 43 -11.40 12.62 8.73
C ASN A 43 -11.56 14.06 8.23
N GLU A 44 -10.79 14.47 7.22
CA GLU A 44 -10.92 15.80 6.61
C GLU A 44 -12.23 15.97 5.80
N ARG A 45 -12.86 14.87 5.40
CA ARG A 45 -13.97 14.89 4.42
C ARG A 45 -15.27 14.30 4.93
N ALA A 46 -15.21 13.33 5.83
CA ALA A 46 -16.35 12.54 6.24
C ALA A 46 -17.10 13.20 7.40
N VAL A 47 -18.43 13.29 7.25
CA VAL A 47 -19.36 13.67 8.33
C VAL A 47 -19.51 12.53 9.36
N LEU A 48 -19.14 11.31 8.97
CA LEU A 48 -19.27 10.08 9.77
C LEU A 48 -17.90 9.42 9.97
N ARG A 49 -17.69 8.89 11.18
CA ARG A 49 -16.46 8.17 11.52
C ARG A 49 -16.56 6.72 11.05
N TYR A 50 -15.68 6.33 10.14
CA TYR A 50 -15.60 4.95 9.67
C TYR A 50 -14.99 4.01 10.71
N PRO A 51 -15.36 2.72 10.73
CA PRO A 51 -14.76 1.74 11.63
C PRO A 51 -13.26 1.57 11.37
N ASP A 52 -12.47 1.44 12.44
CA ASP A 52 -11.01 1.28 12.33
C ASP A 52 -10.61 0.05 11.51
N LEU A 53 -11.39 -1.03 11.60
CA LEU A 53 -11.19 -2.25 10.81
C LEU A 53 -11.26 -1.99 9.30
N LEU A 54 -12.16 -1.09 8.84
CA LEU A 54 -12.26 -0.77 7.42
C LEU A 54 -11.00 -0.04 6.95
N VAL A 55 -10.49 0.90 7.74
CA VAL A 55 -9.24 1.63 7.43
C VAL A 55 -8.07 0.66 7.34
N HIS A 56 -7.95 -0.26 8.30
CA HIS A 56 -6.92 -1.30 8.30
C HIS A 56 -7.00 -2.22 7.08
N VAL A 57 -8.20 -2.67 6.71
CA VAL A 57 -8.42 -3.53 5.52
C VAL A 57 -8.02 -2.79 4.24
N LEU A 58 -8.42 -1.54 4.08
CA LEU A 58 -8.07 -0.74 2.89
C LEU A 58 -6.56 -0.52 2.78
N ALA A 59 -5.89 -0.21 3.89
CA ALA A 59 -4.44 -0.04 3.91
C ALA A 59 -3.70 -1.35 3.58
N SER A 60 -4.12 -2.46 4.20
CA SER A 60 -3.54 -3.78 3.98
C SER A 60 -3.67 -4.21 2.52
N ASN A 61 -4.86 -4.06 1.94
CA ASN A 61 -5.11 -4.40 0.54
C ASN A 61 -4.27 -3.56 -0.41
N PHE A 62 -4.09 -2.27 -0.12
CA PHE A 62 -3.25 -1.40 -0.93
C PHE A 62 -1.78 -1.84 -0.90
N VAL A 63 -1.23 -2.09 0.30
CA VAL A 63 0.16 -2.55 0.45
C VAL A 63 0.36 -3.90 -0.25
N GLU A 64 -0.54 -4.86 -0.06
CA GLU A 64 -0.41 -6.17 -0.72
C GLU A 64 -0.51 -6.05 -2.25
N SER A 65 -1.38 -5.18 -2.77
CA SER A 65 -1.46 -4.91 -4.21
C SER A 65 -0.14 -4.37 -4.77
N LEU A 66 0.54 -3.49 -4.04
CA LEU A 66 1.87 -3.00 -4.43
C LEU A 66 2.91 -4.12 -4.42
N MET A 67 2.86 -5.00 -3.42
CA MET A 67 3.78 -6.12 -3.29
C MET A 67 3.59 -7.14 -4.40
N GLU A 68 2.35 -7.41 -4.78
CA GLU A 68 2.04 -8.32 -5.87
C GLU A 68 2.60 -7.82 -7.21
N VAL A 69 2.44 -6.52 -7.50
CA VAL A 69 3.09 -5.89 -8.66
C VAL A 69 4.60 -6.02 -8.56
N ALA A 70 5.19 -5.75 -7.39
CA ALA A 70 6.63 -5.85 -7.17
C ALA A 70 7.18 -7.26 -7.40
N ARG A 71 6.40 -8.31 -7.12
CA ARG A 71 6.80 -9.71 -7.33
C ARG A 71 6.69 -10.15 -8.79
N HIS A 72 5.76 -9.59 -9.56
CA HIS A 72 5.32 -10.20 -10.82
C HIS A 72 5.44 -9.32 -12.08
N TYR A 73 5.74 -8.02 -11.97
CA TYR A 73 5.81 -7.17 -13.16
C TYR A 73 6.87 -7.69 -14.17
N SER A 74 6.53 -7.65 -15.46
CA SER A 74 7.39 -8.12 -16.55
C SER A 74 8.13 -6.98 -17.26
N SER A 75 7.68 -5.73 -17.07
CA SER A 75 8.34 -4.53 -17.63
C SER A 75 8.08 -3.26 -16.81
N GLU A 76 8.94 -2.25 -16.95
CA GLU A 76 8.75 -0.95 -16.29
C GLU A 76 7.42 -0.28 -16.70
N ASN A 77 7.00 -0.44 -17.97
CA ASN A 77 5.74 0.10 -18.45
C ASN A 77 4.54 -0.55 -17.75
N GLU A 78 4.54 -1.88 -17.64
CA GLU A 78 3.51 -2.61 -16.91
C GLU A 78 3.48 -2.20 -15.43
N ALA A 79 4.65 -2.09 -14.79
CA ALA A 79 4.76 -1.61 -13.42
C ALA A 79 4.16 -0.19 -13.26
N ARG A 80 4.41 0.72 -14.21
CA ARG A 80 3.83 2.07 -14.22
C ARG A 80 2.32 2.04 -14.37
N GLU A 81 1.80 1.26 -15.31
CA GLU A 81 0.35 1.13 -15.56
C GLU A 81 -0.37 0.54 -14.34
N MET A 82 0.13 -0.58 -13.79
CA MET A 82 -0.45 -1.22 -12.63
C MET A 82 -0.43 -0.31 -11.39
N LEU A 83 0.66 0.41 -11.16
CA LEU A 83 0.73 1.40 -10.08
C LEU A 83 -0.29 2.52 -10.24
N ALA A 84 -0.49 3.01 -11.47
CA ALA A 84 -1.47 4.05 -11.74
C ALA A 84 -2.90 3.56 -11.46
N LEU A 85 -3.24 2.35 -11.90
CA LEU A 85 -4.54 1.73 -11.66
C LEU A 85 -4.79 1.49 -10.16
N ILE A 86 -3.82 0.93 -9.43
CA ILE A 86 -3.93 0.69 -7.98
C ILE A 86 -4.11 2.01 -7.23
N ALA A 87 -3.34 3.04 -7.59
CA ALA A 87 -3.47 4.36 -6.98
C ALA A 87 -4.83 5.01 -7.29
N GLN A 88 -5.36 4.83 -8.50
CA GLN A 88 -6.69 5.31 -8.88
C GLN A 88 -7.80 4.59 -8.10
N CYS A 89 -7.80 3.26 -8.07
CA CYS A 89 -8.76 2.46 -7.29
C CYS A 89 -8.75 2.85 -5.82
N TYR A 90 -7.55 3.09 -5.26
CA TYR A 90 -7.40 3.56 -3.89
C TYR A 90 -7.98 4.97 -3.69
N TYR A 91 -7.64 5.92 -4.57
CA TYR A 91 -8.12 7.30 -4.47
C TYR A 91 -9.64 7.39 -4.63
N GLU A 92 -10.21 6.74 -5.64
CA GLU A 92 -11.65 6.71 -5.88
C GLU A 92 -12.39 5.98 -4.75
N GLY A 93 -11.85 4.85 -4.28
CA GLY A 93 -12.38 4.09 -3.14
C GLY A 93 -12.46 4.97 -1.88
N VAL A 94 -11.35 5.61 -1.49
CA VAL A 94 -11.32 6.50 -0.32
C VAL A 94 -12.22 7.73 -0.50
N ASN A 95 -12.38 8.26 -1.71
CA ASN A 95 -13.25 9.42 -1.96
C ASN A 95 -14.75 9.07 -2.01
N SER A 96 -15.09 7.81 -2.23
CA SER A 96 -16.48 7.35 -2.17
C SER A 96 -16.98 7.12 -0.75
N LEU A 97 -16.09 7.24 0.24
CA LEU A 97 -16.38 7.26 1.68
C LEU A 97 -16.59 8.71 2.15
#